data_AF-A0AAU8NFR2-F1
#
_entry.id   AF-A0AAU8NFR2-F1
#
_cell.length_a   1.000
_cell.length_b   1.000
_cell.length_c   1.000
_cell.angle_alpha   90.00
_cell.angle_beta   90.00
_cell.angle_gamma   90.00
#
_symmetry.space_group_name_H-M   'P 1'
#
loop_
_entity.id
_entity.type
_entity.pdbx_description
1 polymer ?
#
loop_
_entity_poly.entity_id
_entity_poly.type
_entity_poly.pdbx_seq_one_letter_code
_entity_poly.pdbx_strand_id
1 'polypeptide(L)'
;MLEEYIAFLLDHPEEIIPECITILEAAIVHGWKIEEDLKKILPLNEPFAMLEEAENVGLYVHYMYCLALYKISLCKNDAIDALINGIAVSCRINLESGFRKCCVLFESLRSEASEKQITQYKNILRGALSNEKNYAYISCHV
;
A
#
# COMPACT_ATOMS: atom_id res chain seq x y z
N MET A 1 -9.74 -21.00 13.90
CA MET A 1 -8.65 -21.35 12.95
C MET A 1 -8.45 -20.21 11.96
N LEU A 2 -7.32 -20.14 11.25
CA LEU A 2 -7.07 -19.10 10.22
C LEU A 2 -8.15 -19.10 9.13
N GLU A 3 -8.70 -20.26 8.80
CA GLU A 3 -9.80 -20.42 7.83
C GLU A 3 -11.09 -19.74 8.29
N GLU A 4 -11.45 -19.88 9.57
CA GLU A 4 -12.62 -19.20 10.16
C GLU A 4 -12.39 -17.68 10.22
N TYR A 5 -11.16 -17.25 10.44
CA TYR A 5 -10.80 -15.83 10.41
C TYR A 5 -10.89 -15.24 9.00
N ILE A 6 -10.40 -15.96 7.99
CA ILE A 6 -10.55 -15.55 6.59
C ILE A 6 -12.05 -15.52 6.19
N ALA A 7 -12.84 -16.50 6.64
CA ALA A 7 -14.27 -16.51 6.39
C ALA A 7 -14.98 -15.30 7.04
N PHE A 8 -14.60 -14.94 8.26
CA PHE A 8 -15.08 -13.73 8.93
C PHE A 8 -14.74 -12.46 8.14
N LEU A 9 -13.49 -12.33 7.67
CA LEU A 9 -13.06 -11.18 6.86
C LEU A 9 -13.80 -11.09 5.51
N LEU A 10 -14.18 -12.23 4.93
CA LEU A 10 -14.98 -12.26 3.71
C LEU A 10 -16.43 -11.80 3.93
N ASP A 11 -16.99 -12.09 5.11
CA ASP A 11 -18.33 -11.63 5.51
C ASP A 11 -18.35 -10.16 5.99
N HIS A 12 -17.17 -9.60 6.34
CA HIS A 12 -16.97 -8.24 6.83
C HIS A 12 -15.90 -7.47 6.01
N PRO A 13 -16.22 -7.09 4.76
CA PRO A 13 -15.29 -6.39 3.88
C PRO A 13 -14.96 -4.96 4.34
N GLU A 14 -15.47 -4.45 5.44
CA GLU A 14 -14.99 -3.21 6.05
C GLU A 14 -13.77 -3.45 6.96
N GLU A 15 -13.66 -4.68 7.50
CA GLU A 15 -12.64 -5.11 8.46
C GLU A 15 -11.43 -5.78 7.78
N ILE A 16 -11.27 -5.74 6.45
CA ILE A 16 -10.09 -6.41 5.86
C ILE A 16 -8.85 -5.53 6.03
N ILE A 17 -8.95 -4.22 5.75
CA ILE A 17 -7.81 -3.31 5.80
C ILE A 17 -7.33 -3.03 7.23
N PRO A 18 -8.20 -2.71 8.22
CA PRO A 18 -7.76 -2.49 9.60
C PRO A 18 -7.06 -3.72 10.19
N GLU A 19 -7.53 -4.91 9.83
CA GLU A 19 -6.99 -6.19 10.31
C GLU A 19 -5.66 -6.48 9.63
N CYS A 20 -5.53 -6.21 8.33
CA CYS A 20 -4.26 -6.27 7.63
C CYS A 20 -3.21 -5.35 8.26
N ILE A 21 -3.61 -4.12 8.61
CA ILE A 21 -2.74 -3.16 9.30
C ILE A 21 -2.29 -3.76 10.63
N THR A 22 -3.23 -4.25 11.44
CA THR A 22 -2.95 -4.82 12.77
C THR A 22 -1.96 -5.98 12.68
N ILE A 23 -2.17 -6.89 11.71
CA ILE A 23 -1.29 -8.04 11.47
C ILE A 23 0.11 -7.58 11.02
N LEU A 24 0.20 -6.64 10.09
CA LEU A 24 1.47 -6.11 9.60
C LEU A 24 2.25 -5.40 10.71
N GLU A 25 1.57 -4.56 11.51
CA GLU A 25 2.20 -3.84 12.62
C GLU A 25 2.73 -4.82 13.67
N ALA A 26 1.94 -5.83 14.05
CA ALA A 26 2.40 -6.88 14.96
C ALA A 26 3.61 -7.63 14.39
N ALA A 27 3.59 -7.98 13.10
CA ALA A 27 4.69 -8.66 12.45
C ALA A 27 5.97 -7.82 12.39
N ILE A 28 5.86 -6.51 12.14
CA ILE A 28 6.98 -5.56 12.16
C ILE A 28 7.57 -5.46 13.57
N VAL A 29 6.71 -5.27 14.60
CA VAL A 29 7.14 -5.09 15.99
C VAL A 29 7.80 -6.35 16.55
N HIS A 30 7.27 -7.53 16.22
CA HIS A 30 7.74 -8.80 16.75
C HIS A 30 8.70 -9.57 15.83
N GLY A 31 8.96 -9.05 14.62
CA GLY A 31 9.80 -9.72 13.62
C GLY A 31 9.22 -11.03 13.09
N TRP A 32 7.89 -11.16 13.05
CA TRP A 32 7.23 -12.37 12.57
C TRP A 32 7.29 -12.49 11.06
N LYS A 33 7.36 -13.73 10.57
CA LYS A 33 7.28 -14.07 9.15
C LYS A 33 5.89 -14.58 8.83
N ILE A 34 5.08 -13.71 8.26
CA ILE A 34 3.65 -13.92 7.96
C ILE A 34 3.38 -14.04 6.45
N GLU A 35 4.38 -14.32 5.62
CA GLU A 35 4.25 -14.30 4.16
C GLU A 35 3.16 -15.26 3.65
N GLU A 36 3.04 -16.46 4.25
CA GLU A 36 2.03 -17.45 3.87
C GLU A 36 0.61 -17.04 4.29
N ASP A 37 0.48 -16.32 5.41
CA ASP A 37 -0.81 -15.79 5.85
C ASP A 37 -1.20 -14.57 5.02
N LEU A 38 -0.24 -13.69 4.75
CA LEU A 38 -0.41 -12.50 3.93
C LEU A 38 -0.81 -12.87 2.50
N LYS A 39 -0.30 -13.96 1.92
CA LYS A 39 -0.75 -14.47 0.60
C LYS A 39 -2.23 -14.84 0.56
N LYS A 40 -2.81 -15.27 1.68
CA LYS A 40 -4.23 -15.63 1.76
C LYS A 40 -5.13 -14.41 1.93
N ILE A 41 -4.60 -13.34 2.53
CA ILE A 41 -5.35 -12.13 2.85
C ILE A 41 -5.21 -11.06 1.76
N LEU A 42 -4.04 -10.94 1.12
CA LEU A 42 -3.77 -9.95 0.07
C LEU A 42 -4.78 -9.92 -1.08
N PRO A 43 -5.25 -11.06 -1.63
CA PRO A 43 -6.25 -11.04 -2.71
C PRO A 43 -7.58 -10.40 -2.28
N LEU A 44 -7.87 -10.36 -0.98
CA LEU A 44 -9.07 -9.76 -0.42
C LEU A 44 -9.03 -8.23 -0.46
N ASN A 45 -7.87 -7.64 -0.75
CA ASN A 45 -7.66 -6.18 -0.78
C ASN A 45 -7.99 -5.53 -2.14
N GLU A 46 -8.19 -6.31 -3.21
CA GLU A 46 -8.52 -5.77 -4.55
C GLU A 46 -9.76 -4.86 -4.59
N PRO A 47 -10.86 -5.16 -3.88
CA PRO A 47 -12.05 -4.30 -3.87
C PRO A 47 -11.82 -2.94 -3.21
N PHE A 48 -10.80 -2.79 -2.36
CA PHE A 48 -10.61 -1.59 -1.54
C PHE A 48 -10.03 -0.40 -2.30
N ALA A 49 -9.29 -0.66 -3.38
CA ALA A 49 -8.89 0.40 -4.30
C ALA A 49 -10.11 1.11 -4.94
N MET A 50 -11.28 0.46 -4.90
CA MET A 50 -12.55 0.94 -5.44
C MET A 50 -13.48 1.55 -4.38
N LEU A 51 -13.13 1.51 -3.08
CA LEU A 51 -13.99 2.10 -2.05
C LEU A 51 -13.97 3.63 -2.17
N GLU A 52 -15.18 4.20 -2.32
CA GLU A 52 -15.39 5.59 -2.70
C GLU A 52 -15.27 6.58 -1.51
N GLU A 53 -15.26 6.08 -0.27
CA GLU A 53 -15.21 6.90 0.93
C GLU A 53 -13.79 7.29 1.34
N ALA A 54 -13.59 8.58 1.64
CA ALA A 54 -12.27 9.15 1.91
C ALA A 54 -11.56 8.51 3.13
N GLU A 55 -12.30 8.08 4.16
CA GLU A 55 -11.74 7.43 5.35
C GLU A 55 -11.14 6.07 5.02
N ASN A 56 -11.85 5.25 4.24
CA ASN A 56 -11.39 3.94 3.78
C ASN A 56 -10.14 4.06 2.88
N VAL A 57 -10.10 5.10 2.04
CA VAL A 57 -8.92 5.36 1.20
C VAL A 57 -7.72 5.84 2.04
N GLY A 58 -7.96 6.54 3.16
CA GLY A 58 -6.91 6.90 4.11
C GLY A 58 -6.30 5.70 4.82
N LEU A 59 -7.14 4.76 5.27
CA LEU A 59 -6.69 3.48 5.84
C LEU A 59 -5.88 2.67 4.83
N TYR A 60 -6.32 2.65 3.57
CA TYR A 60 -5.57 1.99 2.50
C TYR A 60 -4.15 2.56 2.34
N VAL A 61 -3.97 3.89 2.42
CA VAL A 61 -2.63 4.49 2.37
C VAL A 61 -1.76 4.04 3.55
N HIS A 62 -2.32 3.99 4.76
CA HIS A 62 -1.58 3.48 5.94
C HIS A 62 -1.21 2.01 5.79
N TYR A 63 -2.14 1.20 5.27
CA TYR A 63 -1.89 -0.19 4.92
C TYR A 63 -0.71 -0.34 3.95
N MET A 64 -0.68 0.45 2.86
CA MET A 64 0.43 0.40 1.89
C MET A 64 1.78 0.77 2.51
N TYR A 65 1.78 1.71 3.45
CA TYR A 65 2.97 2.07 4.22
C TYR A 65 3.45 0.93 5.12
N CYS A 66 2.55 0.29 5.88
CA CYS A 66 2.89 -0.86 6.71
C CYS A 66 3.36 -2.06 5.87
N LEU A 67 2.71 -2.30 4.72
CA LEU A 67 3.12 -3.36 3.80
C LEU A 67 4.54 -3.12 3.27
N ALA A 68 4.86 -1.88 2.91
CA ALA A 68 6.20 -1.51 2.49
C ALA A 68 7.24 -1.76 3.59
N LEU A 69 6.98 -1.30 4.82
CA LEU A 69 7.87 -1.51 5.97
C LEU A 69 8.17 -3.00 6.19
N TYR A 70 7.14 -3.83 6.15
CA TYR A 70 7.29 -5.27 6.30
C TYR A 70 8.12 -5.89 5.14
N LYS A 71 7.88 -5.44 3.90
CA LYS A 71 8.53 -5.99 2.70
C LYS A 71 9.98 -5.57 2.52
N ILE A 72 10.48 -4.51 3.17
CA ILE A 72 11.85 -4.00 2.98
C ILE A 72 12.92 -5.10 3.16
N SER A 73 12.76 -5.96 4.17
CA SER A 73 13.71 -7.05 4.45
C SER A 73 13.48 -8.31 3.62
N LEU A 74 12.38 -8.38 2.86
CA LEU A 74 11.95 -9.58 2.13
C LEU A 74 12.12 -9.40 0.62
N CYS A 75 11.55 -8.33 0.08
CA CYS A 75 11.61 -7.97 -1.33
C CYS A 75 11.51 -6.45 -1.45
N LYS A 76 12.65 -5.79 -1.71
CA LYS A 76 12.71 -4.33 -1.86
C LYS A 76 11.85 -3.83 -3.04
N ASN A 77 11.73 -4.60 -4.11
CA ASN A 77 10.88 -4.25 -5.25
C ASN A 77 9.41 -4.12 -4.83
N ASP A 78 8.87 -5.14 -4.15
CA ASP A 78 7.49 -5.11 -3.65
C ASP A 78 7.28 -3.96 -2.66
N ALA A 79 8.26 -3.70 -1.79
CA ALA A 79 8.19 -2.59 -0.85
C ALA A 79 8.09 -1.25 -1.57
N ILE A 80 8.90 -1.05 -2.61
CA ILE A 80 8.91 0.16 -3.42
C ILE A 80 7.61 0.32 -4.20
N ASP A 81 7.07 -0.77 -4.76
CA ASP A 81 5.77 -0.74 -5.46
C ASP A 81 4.64 -0.35 -4.51
N ALA A 82 4.65 -0.87 -3.27
CA ALA A 82 3.69 -0.48 -2.26
C ALA A 82 3.77 1.02 -1.93
N LEU A 83 4.98 1.59 -1.81
CA LEU A 83 5.18 3.01 -1.58
C LEU A 83 4.67 3.86 -2.75
N ILE A 84 4.97 3.48 -4.00
CA ILE A 84 4.51 4.18 -5.20
C ILE A 84 2.97 4.25 -5.22
N ASN A 85 2.31 3.13 -4.93
CA ASN A 85 0.85 3.08 -4.84
C ASN A 85 0.31 3.97 -3.70
N GLY A 86 0.93 3.91 -2.51
CA GLY A 86 0.56 4.77 -1.39
C GLY A 86 0.69 6.26 -1.71
N ILE A 87 1.75 6.66 -2.43
CA ILE A 87 1.97 8.05 -2.88
C ILE A 87 0.89 8.46 -3.89
N ALA A 88 0.62 7.63 -4.90
CA ALA A 88 -0.39 7.92 -5.92
C ALA A 88 -1.78 8.13 -5.31
N VAL A 89 -2.19 7.24 -4.41
CA VAL A 89 -3.49 7.34 -3.73
C VAL A 89 -3.52 8.58 -2.83
N SER A 90 -2.45 8.84 -2.07
CA SER A 90 -2.37 10.02 -1.20
C SER A 90 -2.51 11.33 -1.97
N CYS A 91 -1.89 11.43 -3.16
CA CYS A 91 -2.09 12.58 -4.05
C CYS A 91 -3.56 12.70 -4.49
N ARG A 92 -4.19 11.60 -4.90
CA ARG A 92 -5.58 11.59 -5.37
C ARG A 92 -6.56 12.11 -4.34
N ILE A 93 -6.37 11.77 -3.06
CA ILE A 93 -7.26 12.17 -1.96
C ILE A 93 -6.76 13.37 -1.13
N ASN A 94 -5.68 14.03 -1.56
CA ASN A 94 -5.03 15.13 -0.81
C ASN A 94 -4.64 14.76 0.64
N LEU A 95 -4.21 13.51 0.87
CA LEU A 95 -3.76 13.05 2.18
C LEU A 95 -2.27 13.35 2.39
N GLU A 96 -1.98 14.55 2.89
CA GLU A 96 -0.61 15.06 3.05
C GLU A 96 0.27 14.17 3.94
N SER A 97 -0.29 13.66 5.04
CA SER A 97 0.45 12.84 6.01
C SER A 97 0.93 11.52 5.40
N GLY A 98 0.05 10.84 4.65
CA GLY A 98 0.35 9.61 3.93
C GLY A 98 1.37 9.84 2.81
N PHE A 99 1.16 10.89 2.00
CA PHE A 99 2.09 11.29 0.96
C PHE A 99 3.49 11.51 1.51
N ARG A 100 3.62 12.30 2.59
CA ARG A 100 4.91 12.60 3.22
C ARG A 100 5.59 11.34 3.74
N LYS A 101 4.89 10.48 4.48
CA LYS A 101 5.47 9.23 5.03
C LYS A 101 5.98 8.32 3.92
N CYS A 102 5.18 8.08 2.88
CA CYS A 102 5.55 7.20 1.79
C CYS A 102 6.70 7.78 0.96
N CYS A 103 6.71 9.08 0.67
CA CYS A 103 7.82 9.74 -0.04
C CYS A 103 9.13 9.66 0.75
N VAL A 104 9.12 9.92 2.06
CA VAL A 104 10.33 9.82 2.89
C VAL A 104 10.89 8.40 2.86
N LEU A 105 10.04 7.40 3.01
CA LEU A 105 10.49 6.00 2.97
C LEU A 105 10.97 5.61 1.56
N PHE A 106 10.31 6.05 0.49
CA PHE A 106 10.75 5.82 -0.88
C PHE A 106 12.13 6.41 -1.14
N GLU A 107 12.36 7.67 -0.74
CA GLU A 107 13.66 8.33 -0.94
C GLU A 107 14.79 7.60 -0.21
N SER A 108 14.51 6.98 0.95
CA SER A 108 15.50 6.15 1.65
C SER A 108 15.84 4.84 0.92
N LEU A 109 14.94 4.36 0.05
CA LEU A 109 15.11 3.14 -0.76
C LEU A 109 15.47 3.44 -2.23
N ARG A 110 15.62 4.72 -2.60
CA ARG A 110 15.69 5.16 -4.00
C ARG A 110 16.84 4.54 -4.79
N SER A 111 17.98 4.28 -4.14
CA SER A 111 19.13 3.62 -4.79
C SER A 111 18.86 2.17 -5.18
N GLU A 112 17.83 1.55 -4.61
CA GLU A 112 17.43 0.16 -4.84
C GLU A 112 16.27 0.08 -5.85
N ALA A 113 15.68 1.21 -6.23
CA ALA A 113 14.55 1.27 -7.14
C ALA A 113 14.98 1.05 -8.59
N SER A 114 14.18 0.27 -9.32
CA SER A 114 14.35 0.12 -10.77
C SER A 114 14.07 1.43 -11.51
N GLU A 115 14.61 1.57 -12.72
CA GLU A 115 14.32 2.74 -13.58
C GLU A 115 12.83 2.93 -13.83
N LYS A 116 12.08 1.82 -13.96
CA LYS A 116 10.61 1.84 -14.11
C LYS A 116 9.95 2.46 -12.88
N GLN A 117 10.29 2.00 -11.68
CA GLN A 117 9.75 2.52 -10.42
C GLN A 117 10.11 3.99 -10.20
N ILE A 118 11.35 4.38 -10.48
CA ILE A 118 11.80 5.77 -10.42
C ILE A 118 10.98 6.64 -11.39
N THR A 119 10.71 6.13 -12.60
CA THR A 119 9.91 6.83 -13.61
C THR A 119 8.47 7.00 -13.15
N GLN A 120 7.85 5.95 -12.60
CA GLN A 120 6.50 6.01 -12.05
C GLN A 120 6.39 7.03 -10.92
N TYR A 121 7.31 6.98 -9.95
CA TYR A 121 7.39 7.94 -8.85
C TYR A 121 7.49 9.38 -9.36
N LYS A 122 8.41 9.65 -10.30
CA LYS A 122 8.57 10.99 -10.91
C LYS A 122 7.30 11.47 -11.62
N ASN A 123 6.60 10.58 -12.33
CA ASN A 123 5.36 10.94 -13.02
C ASN A 123 4.25 11.31 -12.04
N ILE A 124 4.13 10.58 -10.92
CA ILE A 124 3.18 10.92 -9.85
C ILE A 124 3.48 12.30 -9.27
N LEU A 125 4.74 12.58 -8.94
CA LEU A 125 5.15 13.89 -8.41
C LEU A 125 4.89 15.04 -9.39
N ARG A 126 5.12 14.81 -10.69
CA ARG A 126 4.82 15.82 -11.73
C ARG A 126 3.33 16.12 -11.80
N GLY A 127 2.48 15.08 -11.79
CA GLY A 127 1.02 15.26 -11.77
C GLY A 127 0.54 16.02 -10.54
N ALA A 128 1.14 15.76 -9.38
CA ALA A 128 0.84 16.49 -8.15
C ALA A 128 1.21 17.99 -8.23
N LEU A 129 2.26 18.35 -8.97
CA LEU A 129 2.68 19.74 -9.18
C LEU A 129 1.82 20.48 -10.22
N SER A 130 1.43 19.82 -11.31
CA SER A 130 0.69 20.45 -12.40
C SER A 130 -0.81 20.61 -12.12
N ASN A 131 -1.31 20.08 -11.00
CA ASN A 131 -2.75 19.94 -10.71
C ASN A 131 -3.49 19.16 -11.82
N GLU A 132 -2.77 18.49 -12.71
CA GLU A 132 -3.32 17.65 -13.76
C GLU A 132 -3.72 16.32 -13.12
N LYS A 133 -5.01 15.98 -13.18
CA LYS A 133 -5.55 14.68 -12.77
C LYS A 133 -5.06 13.52 -13.66
N ASN A 134 -3.91 13.63 -14.31
CA ASN A 134 -3.27 12.54 -15.04
C ASN A 134 -2.50 11.65 -14.05
N TYR A 135 -3.23 11.02 -13.14
CA TYR A 135 -2.77 9.83 -12.44
C TYR A 135 -2.77 8.70 -13.47
N ALA A 136 -1.73 8.64 -14.29
CA ALA A 136 -1.61 7.65 -15.35
C ALA A 136 -1.69 6.25 -14.74
N TYR A 137 -2.88 5.63 -14.90
CA TYR A 137 -3.18 4.20 -14.90
C TYR A 137 -2.14 3.33 -14.18
N ILE A 138 -2.34 3.13 -12.87
CA ILE A 138 -1.91 1.87 -12.25
C ILE A 138 -2.92 0.84 -12.74
N SER A 139 -2.62 0.16 -13.84
CA SER A 139 -3.39 -1.02 -14.23
C SER A 139 -3.18 -2.07 -13.14
N CYS A 140 -4.18 -2.28 -12.28
CA CYS A 140 -4.37 -3.57 -11.62
C CYS A 140 -4.67 -4.61 -12.69
N HIS A 141 -3.64 -5.16 -13.33
CA HIS A 141 -3.70 -6.33 -14.21
C HIS A 141 -2.34 -7.04 -14.14
N VAL A 142 -2.16 -7.93 -13.16
CA VAL A 142 -1.70 -9.33 -13.36
C VAL A 142 -2.24 -10.15 -12.20
#